data_AF-A0A2A5YTE0-F1
#
_entry.id   AF-A0A2A5YTE0-F1
#
_cell.length_a   1.000
_cell.length_b   1.000
_cell.length_c   1.000
_cell.angle_alpha   90.00
_cell.angle_beta   90.00
_cell.angle_gamma   90.00
#
_symmetry.space_group_name_H-M   'P 1'
#
loop_
_entity.id
_entity.type
_entity.pdbx_description
1 polymer ?
#
loop_
_entity_poly.entity_id
_entity_poly.type
_entity_poly.pdbx_seq_one_letter_code
_entity_poly.pdbx_strand_id
1 'polypeptide(L)'
;MSEADPHLTIARQLAQAAPAGWQKLWTEGEVGDGYSDLLFAYASPDKDRNYFVPSYEQNETIHAELAKLRDRMQQQGRAKWKHFVFTLQPDGKFNLHVDYDD
;
A
#
# COMPACT_ATOMS: atom_id res chain seq x y z
N MET A 1 3.29 -5.83 -23.78
CA MET A 1 3.64 -6.25 -22.41
C MET A 1 2.46 -5.89 -21.54
N SER A 2 1.86 -6.82 -20.79
CA SER A 2 0.81 -6.43 -19.83
C SER A 2 1.44 -5.51 -18.78
N GLU A 3 0.79 -4.40 -18.47
CA GLU A 3 1.20 -3.56 -17.33
C GLU A 3 1.24 -4.44 -16.06
N ALA A 4 2.25 -4.25 -15.20
CA ALA A 4 2.33 -5.01 -13.94
C ALA A 4 1.08 -4.76 -13.08
N ASP A 5 0.62 -5.77 -12.34
CA ASP A 5 -0.50 -5.59 -11.40
C ASP A 5 -0.08 -4.63 -10.27
N PRO A 6 -0.79 -3.50 -10.08
CA PRO A 6 -0.46 -2.52 -9.06
C PRO A 6 -0.38 -3.11 -7.65
N HIS A 7 -1.23 -4.09 -7.31
CA HIS A 7 -1.19 -4.73 -6.00
C HIS A 7 0.14 -5.48 -5.79
N LEU A 8 0.62 -6.18 -6.82
CA LEU A 8 1.88 -6.90 -6.76
C LEU A 8 3.06 -5.95 -6.70
N THR A 9 3.00 -4.82 -7.41
CA THR A 9 4.03 -3.79 -7.33
C THR A 9 4.09 -3.19 -5.92
N ILE A 10 2.96 -2.80 -5.33
CA ILE A 10 2.89 -2.28 -3.96
C ILE A 10 3.45 -3.30 -2.97
N ALA A 11 3.00 -4.57 -3.04
CA ALA A 11 3.47 -5.63 -2.16
C ALA A 11 5.00 -5.82 -2.23
N ARG A 12 5.58 -5.80 -3.44
CA ARG A 12 7.03 -5.92 -3.64
C ARG A 12 7.78 -4.74 -3.06
N GLN A 13 7.32 -3.51 -3.29
CA GLN A 13 7.97 -2.31 -2.77
C GLN A 13 7.95 -2.30 -1.24
N LEU A 14 6.81 -2.66 -0.62
CA LEU A 14 6.70 -2.79 0.83
C LEU A 14 7.66 -3.84 1.39
N ALA A 15 7.70 -5.04 0.79
CA ALA A 15 8.55 -6.12 1.26
C ALA A 15 10.05 -5.80 1.14
N GLN A 16 10.45 -5.06 0.09
CA GLN A 16 11.83 -4.62 -0.12
C GLN A 16 12.25 -3.49 0.80
N ALA A 17 11.32 -2.60 1.18
CA ALA A 17 11.56 -1.50 2.09
C ALA A 17 11.57 -1.92 3.57
N ALA A 18 10.88 -3.01 3.90
CA ALA A 18 10.69 -3.43 5.27
C ALA A 18 11.99 -3.93 5.93
N PRO A 19 12.19 -3.67 7.23
CA PRO A 19 13.27 -4.28 8.00
C PRO A 19 13.21 -5.80 8.02
N ALA A 20 14.35 -6.47 8.12
CA ALA A 20 14.43 -7.93 8.15
C ALA A 20 13.62 -8.54 9.31
N GLY A 21 13.03 -9.72 9.09
CA GLY A 21 12.30 -10.47 10.12
C GLY A 21 10.89 -9.95 10.43
N TRP A 22 10.32 -9.11 9.55
CA TRP A 22 8.93 -8.68 9.67
C TRP A 22 7.94 -9.86 9.60
N GLN A 23 6.85 -9.79 10.37
CA GLN A 23 5.80 -10.81 10.42
C GLN A 23 4.51 -10.39 9.72
N LYS A 24 4.29 -9.08 9.57
CA LYS A 24 3.21 -8.47 8.78
C LYS A 24 3.60 -7.04 8.42
N LEU A 25 3.23 -6.57 7.24
CA LEU A 25 3.42 -5.19 6.80
C LEU A 25 2.10 -4.48 6.60
N TRP A 26 2.13 -3.17 6.78
CA TRP A 26 1.06 -2.25 6.49
C TRP A 26 1.59 -1.04 5.74
N THR A 27 0.80 -0.57 4.78
CA THR A 27 0.76 0.85 4.47
C THR A 27 -0.68 1.32 4.52
N GLU A 28 -0.90 2.46 5.18
CA GLU A 28 -2.23 3.03 5.38
C GLU A 28 -2.14 4.54 5.26
N GLY A 29 -3.27 5.16 4.95
CA GLY A 29 -3.37 6.62 4.90
C GLY A 29 -4.34 7.08 3.85
N GLU A 30 -4.02 8.23 3.27
CA GLU A 30 -4.85 8.93 2.30
C GLU A 30 -4.21 8.94 0.91
N VAL A 31 -5.05 8.85 -0.12
CA VAL A 31 -4.67 9.16 -1.50
C VAL A 31 -5.73 10.03 -2.14
N GLY A 32 -5.28 11.05 -2.86
CA GLY A 32 -6.15 11.94 -3.62
C GLY A 32 -5.57 12.29 -4.98
N ASP A 33 -6.16 13.30 -5.61
CA ASP A 33 -5.72 13.73 -6.94
C ASP A 33 -4.39 14.48 -6.79
N GLY A 34 -3.28 13.80 -7.06
CA GLY A 34 -1.92 14.36 -7.01
C GLY A 34 -1.27 14.39 -5.63
N TYR A 35 -1.82 13.69 -4.63
CA TYR A 35 -1.20 13.57 -3.31
C TYR A 35 -1.43 12.20 -2.68
N SER A 36 -0.55 11.85 -1.74
CA SER A 36 -0.79 10.80 -0.75
C SER A 36 -0.11 11.15 0.57
N ASP A 37 -0.73 10.77 1.67
CA ASP A 37 -0.13 10.79 3.00
C ASP A 37 -0.08 9.35 3.52
N LEU A 38 1.12 8.76 3.56
CA LEU A 38 1.32 7.33 3.74
C LEU A 38 2.11 7.04 5.02
N LEU A 39 1.53 6.19 5.87
CA LEU A 39 2.21 5.58 7.00
C LEU A 39 2.66 4.18 6.63
N PHE A 40 3.88 3.81 7.03
CA PHE A 40 4.44 2.48 6.81
C PHE A 40 4.76 1.81 8.15
N ALA A 41 4.22 0.60 8.35
CA ALA A 41 4.38 -0.13 9.60
C ALA A 41 4.64 -1.62 9.39
N TYR A 42 5.24 -2.26 10.40
CA TYR A 42 5.50 -3.70 10.41
C TYR A 42 5.40 -4.30 11.81
N ALA A 43 5.07 -5.59 11.87
CA ALA A 43 5.11 -6.38 13.09
C ALA A 43 6.45 -7.09 13.16
N SER A 44 7.04 -7.11 14.34
CA SER A 44 8.20 -7.92 14.68
C SER A 44 7.83 -8.91 15.79
N PRO A 45 8.67 -9.94 16.06
CA PRO A 45 8.40 -10.89 17.15
C PRO A 45 8.16 -10.23 18.51
N ASP A 46 8.76 -9.05 18.74
CA ASP A 46 8.71 -8.35 20.03
C ASP A 46 7.64 -7.26 20.08
N LYS A 47 7.09 -6.84 18.93
CA LYS A 47 6.14 -5.72 18.87
C LYS A 47 5.21 -5.80 17.67
N ASP A 48 3.92 -5.69 17.95
CA ASP A 48 2.86 -5.74 16.93
C ASP A 48 2.92 -4.61 15.91
N ARG A 49 3.48 -3.45 16.30
CA ARG A 49 3.53 -2.27 15.44
C ARG A 49 4.78 -1.42 15.61
N ASN A 50 5.66 -1.52 14.63
CA ASN A 50 6.83 -0.69 14.42
C ASN A 50 6.63 0.17 13.17
N TYR A 51 7.30 1.32 13.08
CA TYR A 51 7.27 2.20 11.92
C TYR A 51 8.58 2.16 11.17
N PHE A 52 8.52 2.33 9.86
CA PHE A 52 9.70 2.43 9.01
C PHE A 52 9.46 3.49 7.93
N VAL A 53 10.53 3.91 7.27
CA VAL A 53 10.46 4.89 6.19
C VAL A 53 11.07 4.24 4.94
N PRO A 54 10.31 4.04 3.85
CA PRO A 54 10.85 3.55 2.60
C PRO A 54 11.75 4.62 1.94
N SER A 55 12.51 4.25 0.91
CA SER A 55 13.19 5.25 0.08
C SER A 55 12.18 6.14 -0.63
N TYR A 56 12.62 7.32 -1.08
CA TYR A 56 11.78 8.22 -1.88
C TYR A 56 11.22 7.52 -3.13
N GLU A 57 12.05 6.79 -3.88
CA GLU A 57 11.64 6.06 -5.08
C GLU A 57 10.59 4.97 -4.80
N GLN A 58 10.74 4.26 -3.68
CA GLN A 58 9.77 3.26 -3.24
C GLN A 58 8.44 3.91 -2.86
N ASN A 59 8.48 5.04 -2.14
CA ASN A 59 7.30 5.81 -1.78
C ASN A 59 6.55 6.32 -3.02
N GLU A 60 7.25 6.93 -3.96
CA GLU A 60 6.68 7.42 -5.22
C GLU A 60 6.06 6.29 -6.05
N THR A 61 6.72 5.12 -6.07
CA THR A 61 6.17 3.95 -6.76
C THR A 61 4.88 3.47 -6.10
N ILE A 62 4.86 3.37 -4.76
CA ILE A 62 3.65 2.96 -4.02
C ILE A 62 2.52 3.97 -4.25
N HIS A 63 2.81 5.27 -4.19
CA HIS A 63 1.86 6.34 -4.51
C HIS A 63 1.24 6.15 -5.91
N ALA A 64 2.08 6.01 -6.94
CA ALA A 64 1.63 5.89 -8.32
C ALA A 64 0.73 4.67 -8.52
N GLU A 65 1.06 3.55 -7.89
CA GLU A 65 0.27 2.32 -8.00
C GLU A 65 -1.05 2.38 -7.21
N LEU A 66 -1.08 3.07 -6.06
CA LEU A 66 -2.34 3.37 -5.34
C LEU A 66 -3.27 4.26 -6.18
N ALA A 67 -2.73 5.29 -6.83
CA ALA A 67 -3.49 6.14 -7.74
C ALA A 67 -4.08 5.34 -8.91
N LYS A 68 -3.29 4.44 -9.53
CA LYS A 68 -3.80 3.53 -10.57
C LYS A 68 -4.92 2.62 -10.06
N LEU A 69 -4.81 2.09 -8.84
CA LEU A 69 -5.88 1.27 -8.25
C LEU A 69 -7.17 2.07 -8.04
N ARG A 70 -7.05 3.31 -7.55
CA ARG A 70 -8.16 4.23 -7.38
C ARG A 70 -8.86 4.54 -8.71
N ASP A 71 -8.10 4.87 -9.74
CA ASP A 71 -8.64 5.15 -11.07
C ASP A 71 -9.28 3.92 -11.72
N ARG A 72 -8.67 2.73 -11.59
CA ARG A 72 -9.25 1.47 -12.09
C ARG A 72 -10.57 1.14 -11.40
N MET A 73 -10.66 1.31 -10.08
CA MET A 73 -11.91 1.10 -9.35
C MET A 73 -12.99 2.12 -9.77
N GLN A 74 -12.61 3.37 -10.03
CA GLN A 74 -13.53 4.38 -10.54
C GLN A 74 -14.06 4.02 -11.93
N GLN A 75 -13.20 3.55 -12.84
CA GLN A 75 -13.58 3.09 -14.17
C GLN A 75 -14.53 1.88 -14.13
N GLN A 76 -14.51 1.11 -13.03
CA GLN A 76 -15.46 0.02 -12.76
C GLN A 76 -16.78 0.50 -12.14
N GLY A 77 -17.01 1.81 -12.05
CA GLY A 77 -18.25 2.41 -11.54
C GLY A 77 -18.28 2.63 -10.02
N ARG A 78 -17.15 2.48 -9.32
CA ARG A 78 -17.07 2.80 -7.89
C ARG A 78 -16.78 4.29 -7.69
N ALA A 79 -17.15 4.84 -6.52
CA ALA A 79 -16.68 6.16 -6.12
C ALA A 79 -15.14 6.18 -5.98
N LYS A 80 -14.52 7.36 -5.99
CA LYS A 80 -13.09 7.47 -5.64
C LYS A 80 -12.96 7.36 -4.12
N TRP A 81 -12.32 6.29 -3.64
CA TRP A 81 -11.97 6.16 -2.22
C TRP A 81 -10.85 7.14 -1.85
N LYS A 82 -10.77 7.53 -0.58
CA LYS A 82 -9.73 8.44 -0.06
C LYS A 82 -8.83 7.72 0.94
N HIS A 83 -9.41 6.94 1.83
CA HIS A 83 -8.70 6.23 2.88
C HIS A 83 -8.51 4.76 2.52
N PHE A 84 -7.39 4.19 2.96
CA PHE A 84 -7.10 2.78 2.72
C PHE A 84 -6.17 2.17 3.76
N VAL A 85 -6.20 0.84 3.81
CA VAL A 85 -5.20 0.01 4.50
C VAL A 85 -4.80 -1.12 3.57
N PHE A 86 -3.53 -1.18 3.21
CA PHE A 86 -2.91 -2.30 2.51
C PHE A 86 -2.11 -3.13 3.50
N THR A 87 -2.37 -4.44 3.54
CA THR A 87 -1.63 -5.38 4.40
C THR A 87 -0.94 -6.45 3.59
N LEU A 88 0.24 -6.88 4.04
CA LEU A 88 1.01 -7.96 3.40
C LEU A 88 1.55 -8.94 4.45
N GLN A 89 1.41 -10.24 4.17
CA GLN A 89 1.95 -11.34 4.96
C GLN A 89 3.23 -11.92 4.33
N PRO A 90 4.10 -12.59 5.10
CA PRO A 90 5.35 -13.18 4.61
C PRO A 90 5.16 -14.22 3.50
N ASP A 91 4.00 -14.88 3.46
CA ASP A 91 3.65 -15.85 2.41
C ASP A 91 3.16 -15.20 1.10
N GLY A 92 3.19 -13.86 1.02
CA GLY A 92 2.78 -13.09 -0.14
C GLY A 92 1.28 -12.78 -0.21
N LYS A 93 0.47 -13.25 0.74
CA LYS A 93 -0.95 -12.86 0.81
C LYS A 93 -1.07 -11.39 1.19
N PHE A 94 -1.84 -10.64 0.42
CA PHE A 94 -2.15 -9.24 0.71
C PHE A 94 -3.65 -8.99 0.74
N ASN A 95 -4.05 -7.90 1.39
CA ASN A 95 -5.40 -7.36 1.33
C ASN A 95 -5.32 -5.83 1.18
N LEU A 96 -6.22 -5.28 0.37
CA LEU A 96 -6.49 -3.85 0.30
C LEU A 96 -7.90 -3.60 0.82
N HIS A 97 -8.01 -2.84 1.89
CA HIS A 97 -9.26 -2.28 2.39
C HIS A 97 -9.33 -0.81 2.02
N VAL A 98 -10.47 -0.35 1.54
CA VAL A 98 -10.68 1.05 1.12
C VAL A 98 -11.98 1.55 1.73
N ASP A 99 -11.96 2.81 2.16
CA ASP A 99 -13.15 3.51 2.64
C ASP A 99 -13.60 4.54 1.59
N TYR A 100 -14.89 4.53 1.31
CA TYR A 100 -15.53 5.53 0.46
C TYR A 100 -16.18 6.57 1.37
N ASP A 101 -15.91 7.84 1.12
CA ASP A 101 -16.65 8.93 1.76
C ASP A 101 -18.09 8.90 1.18
N ASP A 102 -19.10 8.98 2.06
CA ASP A 102 -20.54 9.02 1.71
C ASP A 102 -20.91 10.22 0.82
#